data_AF-A0A9X7QML8-F1
#
_entry.id   AF-A0A9X7QML8-F1
#
_cell.length_a   1.000
_cell.length_b   1.000
_cell.length_c   1.000
_cell.angle_alpha   90.00
_cell.angle_beta   90.00
_cell.angle_gamma   90.00
#
_symmetry.space_group_name_H-M   'P 1'
#
loop_
_entity.id
_entity.type
_entity.pdbx_description
1 polymer ?
#
loop_
_entity_poly.entity_id
_entity_poly.type
_entity_poly.pdbx_seq_one_letter_code
_entity_poly.pdbx_strand_id
1 'polypeptide(L)' 'MDAWEMLKLMKKYGKCEQCGNEIIGDGEGTLEVEDGRFKRTCKCGWNVEIKEK' A
#
# COMPACT_ATOMS: atom_id res chain seq x y z
N MET A 1 2.93 -13.59 4.58
CA MET A 1 2.44 -12.38 5.27
C MET A 1 1.27 -12.74 6.15
N ASP A 2 1.50 -12.73 7.45
CA ASP A 2 0.44 -12.92 8.43
C ASP A 2 -0.45 -11.68 8.53
N ALA A 3 -1.68 -11.86 9.02
CA ALA A 3 -2.68 -10.80 9.13
C ALA A 3 -2.19 -9.58 9.94
N TRP A 4 -1.32 -9.79 10.93
CA TRP A 4 -0.76 -8.72 11.76
C TRP A 4 0.20 -7.80 10.99
N GLU A 5 1.07 -8.37 10.15
CA GLU A 5 1.98 -7.59 9.32
C GLU A 5 1.19 -6.80 8.27
N MET A 6 0.19 -7.43 7.64
CA MET A 6 -0.72 -6.73 6.71
C MET A 6 -1.40 -5.51 7.38
N LEU A 7 -1.88 -5.64 8.61
CA LEU A 7 -2.48 -4.53 9.36
C LEU A 7 -1.48 -3.40 9.64
N LYS A 8 -0.23 -3.72 10.00
CA LYS A 8 0.83 -2.71 10.17
C LYS A 8 1.10 -1.98 8.87
N LEU A 9 1.20 -2.71 7.75
CA LEU A 9 1.44 -2.14 6.43
C LEU A 9 0.28 -1.25 6.00
N MET A 10 -0.97 -1.69 6.18
CA MET A 10 -2.14 -0.86 5.90
C MET A 10 -2.20 0.39 6.78
N LYS A 11 -1.76 0.33 8.04
CA LYS A 11 -1.72 1.53 8.90
C LYS A 11 -0.60 2.49 8.53
N LYS A 12 0.59 1.97 8.21
CA LYS A 12 1.77 2.77 7.84
C LYS A 12 1.62 3.38 6.46
N TYR A 13 1.28 2.55 5.50
CA TYR A 13 1.15 2.90 4.10
C TYR A 13 -0.27 3.27 3.74
N GLY A 14 -1.22 3.29 4.68
CA GLY A 14 -2.61 3.76 4.56
C GLY A 14 -2.75 5.17 3.98
N LYS A 15 -1.71 5.96 4.18
CA LYS A 15 -1.52 7.31 3.67
C LYS A 15 -0.26 7.35 2.81
N CYS A 16 -0.36 7.97 1.64
CA CYS A 16 0.81 8.20 0.80
C CYS A 16 1.82 9.08 1.54
N GLU A 17 3.07 8.61 1.64
CA GLU A 17 4.13 9.33 2.35
C GLU A 17 4.57 10.62 1.64
N GLN A 18 4.25 10.78 0.35
CA GLN A 18 4.60 11.99 -0.42
C GLN A 18 3.51 13.06 -0.40
N CYS A 19 2.27 12.71 -0.75
CA CYS A 19 1.19 13.70 -0.91
C CYS A 19 0.11 13.62 0.18
N GLY A 20 0.20 12.64 1.09
CA GLY A 20 -0.81 12.43 2.11
C GLY A 20 -2.12 11.85 1.60
N ASN A 21 -2.19 11.37 0.36
CA ASN A 21 -3.41 10.78 -0.18
C ASN A 21 -3.71 9.42 0.45
N GLU A 22 -4.93 9.26 0.94
CA GLU A 22 -5.42 8.04 1.59
C GLU A 22 -6.38 7.24 0.69
N ILE A 23 -6.83 7.84 -0.41
CA ILE A 23 -7.76 7.24 -1.36
C ILE A 23 -7.03 6.25 -2.27
N ILE A 24 -7.63 5.09 -2.48
CA ILE A 24 -7.16 4.02 -3.36
C ILE A 24 -8.30 3.66 -4.30
N GLY A 25 -8.01 3.47 -5.59
CA GLY A 25 -9.02 3.34 -6.64
C GLY A 25 -9.26 4.65 -7.39
N ASP A 26 -10.16 4.62 -8.38
CA ASP A 26 -10.61 5.81 -9.13
C ASP A 26 -9.48 6.72 -9.69
N GLY A 27 -8.32 6.13 -10.04
CA GLY A 27 -7.16 6.87 -10.55
C GLY A 27 -6.29 7.53 -9.48
N GLU A 28 -6.64 7.41 -8.19
CA GLU A 28 -5.91 7.98 -7.06
C GLU A 28 -4.73 7.12 -6.59
N GLY A 29 -4.74 5.83 -6.95
CA GLY A 29 -3.71 4.84 -6.60
C GLY A 29 -4.26 3.42 -6.63
N THR A 30 -3.40 2.43 -6.40
CA THR A 30 -3.78 1.01 -6.32
C THR A 30 -3.27 0.38 -5.03
N LEU A 31 -3.99 -0.63 -4.55
CA LEU A 31 -3.55 -1.51 -3.48
C LEU A 31 -3.72 -2.96 -3.96
N GLU A 32 -2.62 -3.68 -4.02
CA GLU A 32 -2.55 -5.08 -4.42
C GLU A 32 -1.99 -5.87 -3.23
N VAL A 33 -2.76 -6.84 -2.74
CA VAL A 33 -2.35 -7.73 -1.66
C VAL A 33 -2.60 -9.17 -2.11
N GLU A 34 -1.53 -9.90 -2.40
CA GLU A 34 -1.58 -11.29 -2.87
C GLU A 34 -0.42 -12.09 -2.29
N ASP A 35 -0.70 -13.28 -1.77
CA ASP A 35 0.29 -14.33 -1.41
C ASP A 35 1.62 -13.81 -0.81
N GLY A 36 1.52 -13.02 0.28
CA GLY A 36 2.69 -12.47 0.95
C GLY A 36 3.30 -11.21 0.34
N ARG A 37 2.70 -10.68 -0.73
CA ARG A 37 3.06 -9.40 -1.36
C ARG A 37 2.04 -8.33 -1.01
N PHE A 38 2.54 -7.19 -0.57
CA PHE A 38 1.80 -5.95 -0.42
C PHE A 38 2.39 -4.92 -1.37
N LYS A 39 1.58 -4.38 -2.26
CA LYS A 39 2.00 -3.31 -3.17
C LYS A 39 0.97 -2.19 -3.13
N ARG A 40 1.44 -0.98 -2.91
CA ARG A 40 0.61 0.22 -2.96
C ARG A 40 1.21 1.25 -3.90
N THR A 41 0.36 1.89 -4.69
CA THR A 41 0.72 3.00 -5.58
C THR A 41 -0.16 4.21 -5.30
N CYS A 42 0.30 5.38 -5.69
CA CYS A 42 -0.43 6.64 -5.57
C CYS A 42 -0.26 7.48 -6.84
N LYS A 43 -1.27 8.28 -7.19
CA LYS A 43 -1.27 9.18 -8.36
C LYS A 43 -0.12 10.17 -8.41
N CYS A 44 0.50 10.49 -7.28
CA CYS A 44 1.63 11.42 -7.22
C CYS A 44 2.97 10.79 -7.66
N GLY A 45 2.97 9.49 -8.00
CA GLY A 45 4.16 8.74 -8.40
C GLY A 45 4.76 7.87 -7.29
N TRP A 46 4.29 8.03 -6.05
CA TRP A 46 4.74 7.20 -4.94
C TRP A 46 4.28 5.75 -5.10
N ASN A 47 5.19 4.81 -4.83
CA ASN A 47 4.88 3.39 -4.80
C ASN A 47 5.74 2.66 -3.75
N VAL A 48 5.17 1.61 -3.17
CA VAL A 48 5.85 0.72 -2.22
C VAL A 48 5.47 -0.72 -2.55
N GLU A 49 6.45 -1.61 -2.52
CA GLU A 49 6.26 -3.05 -2.68
C GLU A 49 7.03 -3.78 -1.58
N ILE A 50 6.33 -4.64 -0.85
CA ILE A 50 6.86 -5.46 0.22
C ILE A 50 6.51 -6.90 -0.11
N LYS A 51 7.51 -7.77 -0.04
CA LYS A 51 7.37 -9.20 -0.25
C LYS A 51 7.90 -9.90 0.99
N GLU A 52 7.07 -10.71 1.62
CA GLU A 52 7.51 -11.62 2.67
C GLU A 52 8.08 -12.88 2.02
N LYS A 53 9.21 -13.37 2.54
CA LYS A 53 9.90 -14.58 2.05
C LYS A 53 9.43 -15.81 2.82
#